data_AF-C2EQF2-F1
#
_entry.id   AF-C2EQF2-F1
#
_cell.length_a   1.000
_cell.length_b   1.000
_cell.length_c   1.000
_cell.angle_alpha   90.00
_cell.angle_beta   90.00
_cell.angle_gamma   90.00
#
_symmetry.space_group_name_H-M   'P 1'
#
loop_
_entity.id
_entity.type
_entity.pdbx_description
1 polymer ?
#
loop_
_entity_poly.entity_id
_entity_poly.type
_entity_poly.pdbx_seq_one_letter_code
_entity_poly.pdbx_strand_id
1 'polypeptide(L)'
;MFFIPAQLKRLDHIQHAYKCQYCSQRNLSDKIIKAAVPKAPLNHGLGSASLIAHTLYQKYKLKVPDYRQESDWKKMGLEMYRVLLQADV
;
A
#
# COMPACT_ATOMS: atom_id res chain seq x y z
N MET A 1 34.70 -0.88 3.89
CA MET A 1 33.44 -1.58 3.57
C MET A 1 32.35 -0.94 4.39
N PHE A 2 31.29 -0.42 3.78
CA PHE A 2 30.17 0.22 4.50
C PHE A 2 28.87 -0.52 4.19
N PHE A 3 28.05 -0.74 5.21
CA PHE A 3 26.79 -1.45 5.12
C PHE A 3 25.63 -0.45 5.28
N ILE A 4 24.68 -0.47 4.35
CA ILE A 4 23.47 0.35 4.42
C ILE A 4 22.29 -0.58 4.72
N PRO A 5 21.54 -0.37 5.81
CA PRO A 5 20.39 -1.20 6.16
C PRO A 5 19.19 -0.95 5.23
N ALA A 6 18.21 -1.85 5.29
CA ALA A 6 16.95 -1.70 4.58
C ALA A 6 16.22 -0.42 5.02
N GLN A 7 15.54 0.24 4.07
CA GLN A 7 14.79 1.47 4.30
C GLN A 7 13.33 1.27 3.94
N LEU A 8 12.43 1.70 4.82
CA LEU A 8 11.01 1.78 4.55
C LEU A 8 10.68 3.19 4.03
N LYS A 9 9.94 3.28 2.92
CA LYS A 9 9.48 4.54 2.34
C LYS A 9 7.99 4.47 2.04
N ARG A 10 7.26 5.52 2.42
CA ARG A 10 5.84 5.68 2.09
C ARG A 10 5.71 6.41 0.76
N LEU A 11 4.95 5.84 -0.17
CA LEU A 11 4.61 6.46 -1.46
C LEU A 11 3.10 6.66 -1.53
N ASP A 12 2.66 7.90 -1.54
CA ASP A 12 1.24 8.24 -1.64
C ASP A 12 0.86 8.47 -3.11
N HIS A 13 -0.08 7.68 -3.63
CA HIS A 13 -0.65 7.86 -4.97
C HIS A 13 -1.94 8.66 -4.87
N ILE A 14 -1.91 9.93 -5.29
CA ILE A 14 -3.07 10.83 -5.24
C ILE A 14 -3.79 10.82 -6.60
N GLN A 15 -5.09 10.50 -6.59
CA GLN A 15 -5.92 10.56 -7.79
C GLN A 15 -6.80 11.82 -7.76
N HIS A 16 -6.58 12.73 -8.71
CA HIS A 16 -7.46 13.88 -8.90
C HIS A 16 -8.66 13.49 -9.77
N ALA A 17 -9.86 13.88 -9.31
CA ALA A 17 -11.10 13.77 -10.05
C ALA A 17 -11.59 15.19 -10.36
N TYR A 18 -11.80 15.49 -11.63
CA TYR A 18 -12.27 16.79 -12.08
C TYR A 18 -13.72 16.72 -12.55
N LYS A 19 -14.47 17.76 -12.23
CA LYS A 19 -15.84 18.00 -12.67
C LYS A 19 -15.92 19.40 -13.28
N CYS A 20 -16.48 19.52 -14.47
CA CYS A 20 -16.77 20.83 -15.06
C CYS A 20 -18.06 21.40 -14.43
N GLN A 21 -17.94 22.52 -13.71
CA GLN A 21 -19.08 23.17 -13.07
C GLN A 21 -20.12 23.68 -14.08
N TYR A 22 -19.65 24.18 -15.23
CA TYR A 22 -20.52 24.68 -16.30
C TYR A 22 -21.36 23.57 -16.97
N CYS A 23 -20.71 22.44 -17.31
CA CYS A 23 -21.41 21.32 -17.92
C CYS A 23 -22.36 20.61 -16.94
N SER A 24 -22.08 20.69 -15.64
CA SER A 24 -22.92 20.13 -14.58
C SER A 24 -24.26 20.84 -14.42
N GLN A 25 -24.29 22.16 -14.58
CA GLN A 25 -25.52 22.94 -14.40
C GLN A 25 -26.51 22.78 -15.58
N ARG A 26 -26.02 22.34 -16.75
CA ARG A 26 -26.83 22.27 -17.99
C ARG A 26 -27.25 20.86 -18.39
N ASN A 27 -26.55 19.83 -17.93
CA ASN A 27 -26.86 18.45 -18.27
C ASN A 27 -27.41 17.71 -17.04
N LEU A 28 -28.38 16.81 -17.27
CA LEU A 28 -28.91 15.91 -16.24
C LEU A 28 -27.86 14.89 -15.75
N SER A 29 -26.74 14.71 -16.47
CA SER A 29 -25.67 13.78 -16.14
C SER A 29 -24.31 14.49 -16.00
N ASP A 30 -23.73 14.33 -14.81
CA ASP A 30 -22.38 14.82 -14.50
C ASP A 30 -21.32 13.86 -15.05
N LYS A 31 -20.37 14.38 -15.84
CA LYS A 31 -19.19 13.61 -16.28
C LYS A 31 -18.00 13.92 -15.37
N ILE A 32 -17.64 12.95 -14.53
CA ILE A 32 -16.44 13.00 -13.68
C ILE A 32 -15.29 12.35 -14.45
N ILE A 33 -14.19 13.09 -14.63
CA ILE A 33 -12.98 12.58 -15.28
C ILE A 33 -11.94 12.32 -14.19
N LYS A 34 -11.40 11.10 -14.17
CA LYS A 34 -10.37 10.68 -13.20
C LYS A 34 -9.04 10.46 -13.92
N ALA A 35 -7.94 10.92 -13.34
CA ALA A 35 -6.60 10.59 -13.83
C ALA A 35 -6.30 9.10 -13.67
N ALA A 36 -5.53 8.52 -14.59
CA ALA A 36 -5.05 7.15 -14.46
C ALA A 36 -4.04 7.05 -13.31
N VAL A 37 -4.28 6.13 -12.37
CA VAL A 37 -3.38 5.82 -11.27
C VAL A 37 -3.14 4.31 -11.22
N PRO A 38 -1.95 3.85 -10.79
CA PRO A 38 -1.69 2.43 -10.64
C PRO A 38 -2.68 1.84 -9.62
N LYS A 39 -3.29 0.71 -9.98
CA LYS A 39 -4.20 0.01 -9.06
C LYS A 39 -3.39 -0.63 -7.94
N ALA A 40 -3.91 -0.53 -6.72
CA ALA A 40 -3.34 -1.24 -5.59
C ALA A 40 -3.39 -2.77 -5.84
N PRO A 41 -2.38 -3.54 -5.39
CA PRO A 41 -2.36 -4.99 -5.57
C PRO A 41 -3.51 -5.68 -4.83
N LEU A 42 -3.86 -5.17 -3.66
CA LEU A 42 -4.98 -5.60 -2.84
C LEU A 42 -5.94 -4.43 -2.66
N ASN A 43 -7.22 -4.67 -2.93
CA ASN A 43 -8.25 -3.67 -2.69
C ASN A 43 -8.35 -3.44 -1.17
N HIS A 44 -8.21 -2.18 -0.74
CA HIS A 44 -8.18 -1.78 0.68
C HIS A 44 -7.00 -2.32 1.51
N GLY A 45 -6.02 -2.97 0.89
CA GLY A 45 -4.80 -3.41 1.57
C GLY A 45 -3.83 -2.26 1.82
N LEU A 46 -3.13 -2.29 2.95
CA LEU A 46 -2.11 -1.29 3.31
C LEU A 46 -0.74 -1.57 2.66
N GLY A 47 -0.61 -2.69 1.94
CA GLY A 47 0.63 -3.14 1.33
C GLY A 47 0.83 -2.69 -0.12
N SER A 48 1.99 -2.07 -0.39
CA SER A 48 2.52 -2.02 -1.75
C SER A 48 2.89 -3.44 -2.23
N ALA A 49 2.97 -3.65 -3.55
CA ALA A 49 3.35 -4.95 -4.11
C ALA A 49 4.69 -5.46 -3.55
N SER A 50 5.64 -4.56 -3.35
CA SER A 50 6.94 -4.89 -2.75
C SER A 50 6.83 -5.30 -1.29
N LEU A 51 5.98 -4.64 -0.50
CA LEU A 51 5.77 -4.96 0.90
C LEU A 51 5.14 -6.34 1.05
N ILE A 52 4.10 -6.63 0.27
CA ILE A 52 3.43 -7.93 0.25
C ILE A 52 4.42 -9.04 -0.16
N ALA A 53 5.17 -8.83 -1.25
CA ALA A 53 6.17 -9.79 -1.70
C ALA A 53 7.24 -10.07 -0.63
N HIS A 54 7.66 -9.04 0.11
CA HIS A 54 8.63 -9.19 1.19
C HIS A 54 8.07 -10.00 2.37
N THR A 55 6.83 -9.72 2.78
CA THR A 55 6.14 -10.46 3.85
C THR A 55 5.94 -11.93 3.46
N LEU A 56 5.51 -12.21 2.23
CA LEU A 56 5.39 -13.57 1.70
C LEU A 56 6.74 -14.29 1.68
N TYR A 57 7.80 -13.62 1.25
CA TYR A 57 9.14 -14.18 1.27
C TYR A 57 9.60 -14.53 2.69
N GLN A 58 9.40 -13.63 3.66
CA GLN A 58 9.73 -13.91 5.06
C GLN A 58 8.93 -15.10 5.61
N LYS A 59 7.63 -15.17 5.35
CA LYS A 59 6.74 -16.21 5.87
C LYS A 59 7.01 -17.59 5.25
N TYR A 60 7.06 -17.66 3.92
CA TYR A 60 7.11 -18.95 3.21
C TYR A 60 8.51 -19.41 2.87
N LYS A 61 9.40 -18.50 2.48
CA LYS A 61 10.77 -18.87 2.10
C LYS A 61 11.68 -18.96 3.32
N LEU A 62 11.62 -17.97 4.20
CA LEU A 62 12.49 -17.89 5.39
C LEU A 62 11.86 -18.50 6.64
N LYS A 63 10.57 -18.85 6.61
CA LYS A 63 9.82 -19.41 7.75
C LYS A 63 9.94 -18.54 9.02
N VAL A 64 9.96 -17.23 8.85
CA VAL A 64 10.05 -16.27 9.96
C VAL A 64 8.70 -16.26 10.69
N PRO A 65 8.67 -16.55 12.00
CA PRO A 65 7.43 -16.48 12.78
C PRO A 65 6.87 -15.05 12.83
N ASP A 66 5.54 -14.92 12.85
CA ASP A 66 4.85 -13.62 12.80
C ASP A 66 5.35 -12.63 13.86
N TYR A 67 5.58 -13.08 15.10
CA TYR A 67 6.09 -12.21 16.19
C TYR A 67 7.47 -11.61 15.88
N ARG A 68 8.30 -12.31 15.10
CA ARG A 68 9.62 -11.82 14.70
C ARG A 68 9.50 -10.82 13.56
N GLN A 69 8.59 -11.08 12.61
CA GLN A 69 8.28 -10.11 11.56
C GLN A 69 7.79 -8.80 12.18
N GLU A 70 6.86 -8.85 13.13
CA GLU A 70 6.36 -7.68 13.87
C GLU A 70 7.49 -6.89 14.56
N SER A 71 8.41 -7.59 15.23
CA SER A 71 9.56 -6.95 15.86
C SER A 71 10.46 -6.24 14.84
N ASP A 72 10.70 -6.87 13.69
CA ASP A 72 11.58 -6.31 12.66
C ASP A 72 10.92 -5.12 11.95
N TRP A 73 9.61 -5.16 11.68
CA TRP A 73 8.85 -4.01 11.19
C TRP A 73 8.86 -2.85 12.18
N LYS A 74 8.71 -3.15 13.48
CA LYS A 74 8.77 -2.14 14.54
C LYS A 74 10.13 -1.45 14.59
N LYS A 75 11.24 -2.18 14.37
CA LYS A 75 12.59 -1.58 14.27
C LYS A 75 12.72 -0.66 13.04
N MET A 76 11.98 -0.93 11.98
CA MET A 76 11.93 -0.08 10.78
C MET A 76 10.95 1.09 10.92
N GLY A 77 10.31 1.27 12.08
CA GLY A 77 9.35 2.34 12.35
C GLY A 77 7.94 2.08 11.83
N LEU A 78 7.62 0.83 11.43
CA LEU A 78 6.29 0.43 10.99
C LEU A 78 5.63 -0.44 12.07
N GLU A 79 4.58 0.06 12.71
CA GLU A 79 3.78 -0.73 13.63
C GLU A 79 2.78 -1.59 12.85
N MET A 80 3.16 -2.84 12.60
CA MET A 80 2.32 -3.85 11.97
C MET A 80 1.54 -4.62 13.04
N TYR A 81 0.21 -4.62 12.98
CA TYR A 81 -0.64 -5.45 13.85
C TYR A 81 -0.87 -6.83 13.23
N ARG A 82 -0.95 -7.88 14.05
CA ARG A 82 -1.15 -9.29 13.64
C ARG A 82 -2.28 -9.51 12.65
N VAL A 83 -3.35 -8.74 12.78
CA VAL A 83 -4.53 -8.79 11.90
C VAL A 83 -4.17 -8.39 10.47
N LEU A 84 -3.24 -7.46 10.27
CA LEU A 84 -2.79 -7.02 8.94
C LEU A 84 -1.95 -8.09 8.23
N LEU A 85 -1.14 -8.86 8.97
CA LEU A 85 -0.35 -9.98 8.40
C LEU A 85 -1.20 -11.17 7.97
N GLN A 86 -2.43 -11.29 8.50
CA GLN A 86 -3.37 -12.35 8.16
C GLN A 86 -4.40 -11.93 7.12
N ALA A 87 -4.69 -10.63 7.00
CA ALA A 87 -5.66 -10.09 6.05
C ALA A 87 -5.07 -9.81 4.65
N ASP A 88 -3.74 -9.63 4.55
CA ASP A 88 -3.05 -9.31 3.29
C ASP A 88 -2.30 -10.51 2.65
N VAL A 89 -2.52 -11.74 3.15
CA VAL A 89 -1.97 -13.00 2.61
C VAL A 89 -3.08 -14.00 2.33
#